data_AF-A0A9E5LGI3-F1
#
_entry.id   AF-A0A9E5LGI3-F1
#
_cell.length_a   1.000
_cell.length_b   1.000
_cell.length_c   1.000
_cell.angle_alpha   90.00
_cell.angle_beta   90.00
_cell.angle_gamma   90.00
#
_symmetry.space_group_name_H-M   'P 1'
#
loop_
_entity.id
_entity.type
_entity.pdbx_description
1 polymer ?
#
loop_
_entity_poly.entity_id
_entity_poly.type
_entity_poly.pdbx_seq_one_letter_code
_entity_poly.pdbx_strand_id
1 'polypeptide(L)'
;MADPISSIRNLGPAVEESFARAGITSAEELREMGADAGYLRLLQSGSRPHFIAYYALVMGLQGRSWNDLDDTEKADLRGRFDALKVQVTTPSAPAGIEAVLDKIGVGPRREKYV
;
A
#
# COMPACT_ATOMS: atom_id res chain seq x y z
N MET A 1 -4.43 2.58 -26.34
CA MET A 1 -4.01 3.51 -25.28
C MET A 1 -4.50 2.92 -23.99
N ALA A 2 -3.65 2.77 -22.98
CA ALA A 2 -4.10 2.27 -21.69
C ALA A 2 -4.87 3.38 -20.96
N ASP A 3 -5.96 3.03 -20.29
CA ASP A 3 -6.75 4.00 -19.56
C ASP A 3 -5.96 4.59 -18.38
N PRO A 4 -6.05 5.90 -18.12
CA PRO A 4 -5.40 6.53 -16.98
C PRO A 4 -6.00 6.03 -15.66
N ILE A 5 -5.21 5.97 -14.58
CA ILE A 5 -5.70 5.51 -13.26
C ILE A 5 -6.84 6.39 -12.74
N SER A 6 -6.83 7.68 -13.06
CA SER A 6 -7.91 8.62 -12.75
C SER A 6 -9.24 8.31 -13.45
N SER A 7 -9.28 7.37 -14.41
CA SER A 7 -10.53 6.83 -14.97
C SER A 7 -11.24 5.86 -14.01
N ILE A 8 -10.53 5.30 -13.03
CA ILE A 8 -11.11 4.44 -12.01
C ILE A 8 -11.94 5.32 -11.06
N ARG A 9 -13.17 4.90 -10.79
CA ARG A 9 -14.08 5.61 -9.88
C ARG A 9 -13.39 5.90 -8.55
N ASN A 10 -13.67 7.07 -7.97
CA ASN A 10 -13.07 7.59 -6.73
C ASN A 10 -11.58 7.97 -6.81
N LEU A 11 -10.88 7.68 -7.91
CA LEU A 11 -9.47 8.05 -8.06
C LEU A 11 -9.33 9.32 -8.90
N GLY A 12 -8.59 10.29 -8.38
CA GLY A 12 -8.29 11.54 -9.07
C GLY A 12 -6.83 11.64 -9.52
N PRO A 13 -6.45 12.74 -10.21
CA PRO A 13 -5.11 12.95 -10.76
C PRO A 13 -3.99 12.83 -9.72
N ALA A 14 -4.22 13.29 -8.48
CA ALA A 14 -3.21 13.19 -7.40
C ALA A 14 -2.89 11.74 -7.01
N VAL A 15 -3.88 10.85 -7.08
CA VAL A 15 -3.69 9.42 -6.81
C VAL A 15 -2.95 8.77 -7.99
N GLU A 16 -3.32 9.12 -9.22
CA GLU A 16 -2.62 8.70 -10.44
C GLU A 16 -1.14 9.08 -10.42
N GLU A 17 -0.79 10.34 -10.10
CA GLU A 17 0.61 10.79 -9.97
C GLU A 17 1.37 9.97 -8.91
N SER A 18 0.69 9.60 -7.83
CA SER A 18 1.29 8.81 -6.76
C SER A 18 1.54 7.37 -7.20
N PHE A 19 0.62 6.76 -7.95
CA PHE A 19 0.83 5.45 -8.58
C PHE A 19 1.91 5.48 -9.66
N ALA A 20 1.95 6.53 -10.48
CA ALA A 20 2.98 6.70 -11.50
C ALA A 20 4.39 6.76 -10.87
N ARG A 21 4.55 7.45 -9.72
CA ARG A 21 5.79 7.43 -8.94
C ARG A 21 6.13 6.05 -8.36
N ALA A 22 5.12 5.21 -8.11
CA ALA A 22 5.28 3.81 -7.70
C ALA A 22 5.55 2.85 -8.89
N GLY A 23 5.57 3.37 -10.12
CA GLY A 23 5.79 2.62 -11.35
C GLY A 23 4.55 1.96 -11.94
N ILE A 24 3.35 2.24 -11.40
CA ILE A 24 2.08 1.75 -11.92
C ILE A 24 1.46 2.87 -12.74
N THR A 25 1.28 2.66 -14.04
CA THR A 25 0.99 3.77 -14.98
C THR A 25 -0.34 3.63 -15.71
N SER A 26 -1.06 2.53 -15.51
CA SER A 26 -2.35 2.31 -16.15
C SER A 26 -3.42 1.75 -15.21
N ALA A 27 -4.68 2.03 -15.54
CA ALA A 27 -5.82 1.48 -14.82
C ALA A 27 -5.96 -0.04 -15.03
N GLU A 28 -5.52 -0.56 -16.18
CA GLU A 28 -5.54 -1.98 -16.49
C GLU A 28 -4.55 -2.75 -15.60
N GLU A 29 -3.29 -2.29 -15.55
CA GLU A 29 -2.27 -2.80 -14.63
C GLU A 29 -2.75 -2.79 -13.17
N LEU A 30 -3.38 -1.70 -12.73
CA LEU A 30 -3.90 -1.58 -11.37
C LEU A 30 -5.06 -2.55 -11.09
N ARG A 31 -5.91 -2.85 -12.09
CA ARG A 31 -6.98 -3.85 -11.98
C ARG A 31 -6.42 -5.27 -11.91
N GLU A 32 -5.41 -5.58 -12.73
CA GLU A 32 -4.75 -6.89 -12.74
C GLU A 32 -4.02 -7.16 -11.41
N MET A 33 -3.35 -6.16 -10.85
CA MET A 33 -2.70 -6.25 -9.55
C MET A 33 -3.71 -6.37 -8.39
N GLY A 34 -4.84 -5.67 -8.51
CA GLY A 34 -5.81 -5.51 -7.44
C GLY A 34 -5.41 -4.48 -6.37
N ALA A 35 -6.38 -4.12 -5.53
CA ALA A 35 -6.25 -3.00 -4.60
C ALA A 35 -5.10 -3.15 -3.59
N ASP A 36 -4.96 -4.32 -2.97
CA ASP A 36 -3.99 -4.53 -1.89
C ASP A 36 -2.56 -4.49 -2.42
N ALA A 37 -2.28 -5.20 -3.51
CA ALA A 37 -0.95 -5.22 -4.11
C ALA A 37 -0.59 -3.85 -4.70
N GLY A 38 -1.54 -3.19 -5.38
CA GLY A 38 -1.35 -1.83 -5.88
C GLY A 38 -1.07 -0.84 -4.75
N TYR A 39 -1.85 -0.87 -3.67
CA TYR A 39 -1.64 0.02 -2.53
C TYR A 39 -0.36 -0.31 -1.77
N LEU A 40 0.00 -1.58 -1.63
CA LEU A 40 1.28 -1.99 -1.04
C LEU A 40 2.46 -1.42 -1.82
N ARG A 41 2.43 -1.52 -3.15
CA ARG A 41 3.44 -0.95 -4.04
C ARG A 41 3.54 0.57 -3.88
N LEU A 42 2.38 1.24 -3.75
CA LEU A 42 2.30 2.66 -3.47
C LEU A 42 2.97 3.02 -2.14
N LEU A 43 2.71 2.27 -1.07
CA LEU A 43 3.36 2.48 0.23
C LEU A 43 4.88 2.23 0.17
N GLN A 44 5.32 1.18 -0.53
CA GLN A 44 6.75 0.86 -0.72
C GLN A 44 7.50 1.95 -1.50
N SER A 45 6.81 2.73 -2.33
CA SER A 45 7.38 3.90 -3.01
C SER A 45 7.60 5.12 -2.09
N GLY A 46 7.23 5.02 -0.81
CA GLY A 46 7.37 6.08 0.19
C GLY A 46 6.10 6.91 0.42
N SER A 47 4.96 6.51 -0.16
CA SER A 47 3.68 7.18 0.10
C SER A 47 3.25 6.99 1.55
N ARG A 48 2.73 8.06 2.16
CA ARG A 48 2.22 7.99 3.54
C ARG A 48 0.93 7.15 3.60
N PRO A 49 0.78 6.22 4.56
CA PRO A 49 -0.45 5.46 4.71
C PRO A 49 -1.66 6.36 4.96
N HIS A 50 -2.71 6.19 4.16
CA HIS A 50 -3.95 6.96 4.25
C HIS A 50 -5.17 6.06 3.99
N PHE A 51 -5.89 5.72 5.06
CA PHE A 51 -6.95 4.72 5.02
C PHE A 51 -8.07 5.06 4.01
N ILE A 52 -8.44 6.33 3.89
CA ILE A 52 -9.44 6.78 2.92
C ILE A 52 -9.01 6.52 1.48
N ALA A 53 -7.73 6.75 1.18
CA ALA A 53 -7.21 6.50 -0.18
C ALA A 53 -7.23 5.00 -0.50
N TYR A 54 -6.95 4.16 0.51
CA TYR A 54 -6.99 2.71 0.36
C TYR A 54 -8.41 2.20 0.06
N TYR A 55 -9.42 2.55 0.86
CA TYR A 55 -10.77 2.05 0.58
C TYR A 55 -11.38 2.70 -0.67
N ALA A 56 -11.02 3.95 -1.00
CA ALA A 56 -11.43 4.57 -2.26
C ALA A 56 -10.93 3.79 -3.49
N LEU A 57 -9.69 3.27 -3.44
CA LEU A 57 -9.13 2.36 -4.44
C LEU A 57 -9.90 1.04 -4.50
N VAL A 58 -10.13 0.39 -3.35
CA VAL A 58 -10.86 -0.88 -3.29
C VAL A 58 -12.25 -0.74 -3.92
N MET A 59 -13.01 0.26 -3.49
CA MET A 59 -14.35 0.54 -3.99
C MET A 59 -14.33 0.97 -5.45
N GLY A 60 -13.30 1.74 -5.85
CA GLY A 60 -13.09 2.18 -7.23
C GLY A 60 -12.91 1.02 -8.20
N LEU A 61 -12.09 0.02 -7.83
CA LEU A 61 -11.87 -1.19 -8.63
C LEU A 61 -13.12 -2.08 -8.72
N GLN A 62 -14.02 -2.01 -7.73
CA GLN A 62 -15.34 -2.64 -7.77
C GLN A 62 -16.38 -1.82 -8.57
N GLY A 63 -16.03 -0.61 -9.03
CA GLY A 63 -16.96 0.30 -9.71
C GLY A 63 -18.00 0.95 -8.78
N ARG A 64 -17.83 0.84 -7.44
CA ARG A 64 -18.76 1.39 -6.43
C ARG A 64 -18.34 2.77 -5.96
N SER A 65 -19.31 3.58 -5.52
CA SER A 65 -19.01 4.82 -4.82
C SER A 65 -18.39 4.50 -3.46
N TRP A 66 -17.34 5.21 -3.08
CA TRP A 66 -16.76 5.13 -1.74
C TRP A 66 -17.74 5.48 -0.60
N ASN A 67 -18.85 6.16 -0.90
CA ASN A 67 -19.93 6.45 0.06
C ASN A 67 -20.84 5.24 0.32
N ASP A 68 -20.77 4.19 -0.49
CA ASP A 68 -21.59 2.97 -0.35
C ASP A 68 -20.91 1.91 0.54
N LEU A 69 -19.84 2.30 1.25
CA LEU A 69 -19.10 1.42 2.14
C LEU A 69 -19.84 1.31 3.49
N ASP A 70 -20.27 0.11 3.85
CA ASP A 70 -20.91 -0.12 5.16
C ASP A 70 -19.88 -0.27 6.30
N ASP A 71 -20.36 -0.27 7.54
CA ASP A 71 -19.51 -0.34 8.73
C ASP A 71 -18.75 -1.68 8.85
N THR A 72 -19.32 -2.78 8.35
CA THR A 72 -18.70 -4.10 8.39
C THR A 72 -17.57 -4.17 7.37
N GLU A 73 -17.83 -3.75 6.13
CA GLU A 73 -16.82 -3.64 5.07
C GLU A 73 -15.69 -2.70 5.51
N LYS A 74 -16.02 -1.56 6.12
CA LYS A 74 -15.03 -0.62 6.64
C LYS A 74 -14.13 -1.24 7.71
N ALA A 75 -14.66 -2.06 8.59
CA ALA A 75 -13.88 -2.78 9.60
C ALA A 75 -12.93 -3.81 8.96
N ASP A 76 -13.39 -4.58 7.97
CA ASP A 76 -12.55 -5.52 7.22
C ASP A 76 -11.40 -4.81 6.50
N LEU A 77 -11.73 -3.73 5.76
CA LEU A 77 -10.73 -2.92 5.09
C LEU A 77 -9.74 -2.30 6.07
N ARG A 78 -10.17 -1.97 7.28
CA ARG A 78 -9.25 -1.47 8.31
C ARG A 78 -8.23 -2.53 8.71
N GLY A 79 -8.67 -3.78 8.91
CA GLY A 79 -7.78 -4.91 9.19
C GLY A 79 -6.76 -5.14 8.08
N ARG A 80 -7.20 -5.14 6.82
CA ARG A 80 -6.31 -5.28 5.65
C ARG A 80 -5.32 -4.12 5.56
N PHE A 81 -5.78 -2.88 5.72
CA PHE A 81 -4.93 -1.70 5.71
C PHE A 81 -3.85 -1.74 6.80
N ASP A 82 -4.20 -2.14 8.02
CA ASP A 82 -3.22 -2.25 9.11
C ASP A 82 -2.21 -3.37 8.84
N ALA A 83 -2.62 -4.48 8.21
CA ALA A 83 -1.69 -5.51 7.74
C ALA A 83 -0.73 -4.99 6.65
N LEU A 84 -1.21 -4.19 5.70
CA LEU A 84 -0.36 -3.56 4.67
C LEU A 84 0.68 -2.62 5.28
N LYS A 85 0.30 -1.84 6.30
CA LYS A 85 1.25 -0.98 7.03
C LYS A 85 2.36 -1.79 7.67
N VAL A 86 2.01 -2.89 8.35
CA VAL A 86 3.01 -3.78 8.99
C VAL A 86 3.99 -4.33 7.97
N GLN A 87 3.52 -4.72 6.79
CA GLN A 87 4.38 -5.23 5.71
C GLN A 87 5.41 -4.20 5.22
N VAL A 88 5.09 -2.91 5.24
CA VAL A 88 6.02 -1.85 4.80
C VAL A 88 6.92 -1.36 5.93
N THR A 89 6.45 -1.37 7.18
CA THR A 89 7.27 -0.98 8.34
C THR A 89 8.21 -2.08 8.79
N THR A 90 7.96 -3.33 8.40
CA THR A 90 8.90 -4.42 8.64
C THR A 90 9.99 -4.31 7.59
N PRO A 91 11.23 -3.93 7.94
CA PRO A 91 12.32 -4.03 6.98
C PRO A 91 12.45 -5.50 6.60
N SER A 92 12.18 -5.85 5.35
CA SER A 92 12.84 -7.00 4.73
C SER A 92 14.32 -6.64 4.71
N ALA A 93 15.02 -6.94 5.80
CA ALA A 93 16.47 -6.93 5.77
C ALA A 93 16.86 -7.84 4.59
N PRO A 94 17.63 -7.34 3.61
CA PRO A 94 18.19 -8.22 2.60
C PRO A 94 18.96 -9.29 3.36
N ALA A 95 18.68 -10.56 3.09
CA ALA A 95 19.38 -11.68 3.70
C ALA A 95 20.89 -11.47 3.51
N GLY A 96 21.58 -11.00 4.55
CA GLY A 96 22.99 -10.59 4.48
C GLY A 96 23.32 -9.27 5.17
N ILE A 97 22.41 -8.28 5.22
CA ILE A 97 22.70 -7.01 5.91
C ILE A 97 22.72 -7.20 7.42
N GLU A 98 21.88 -8.06 7.99
CA GLU A 98 21.89 -8.35 9.44
C GLU A 98 23.27 -8.86 9.92
N ALA A 99 23.91 -9.72 9.15
CA ALA A 99 25.26 -10.22 9.46
C ALA A 99 26.33 -9.13 9.39
N VAL A 100 26.17 -8.13 8.51
CA VAL A 100 27.07 -6.98 8.41
C VAL A 100 26.82 -5.99 9.55
N LEU A 101 25.56 -5.73 9.90
CA LEU A 101 25.16 -4.83 10.99
C LEU A 101 25.56 -5.37 12.37
N ASP A 102 25.47 -6.68 12.59
CA ASP A 102 25.97 -7.36 13.80
C ASP A 102 27.50 -7.23 13.92
N LYS A 103 28.22 -7.43 12.79
CA LYS A 103 29.68 -7.34 12.74
C LYS A 103 30.24 -5.92 12.99
N ILE A 104 29.45 -4.87 12.70
CA ILE A 104 29.81 -3.48 13.01
C ILE A 104 29.17 -2.97 14.33
N GLY A 105 28.48 -3.83 15.08
CA GLY A 105 27.93 -3.51 16.40
C GLY A 105 26.69 -2.62 16.42
N VAL A 106 25.99 -2.44 15.29
CA VAL A 106 24.79 -1.60 15.16
C VAL A 106 23.51 -2.39 14.87
N GLY A 107 23.54 -3.72 15.07
CA GLY A 107 22.36 -4.57 14.97
C GLY A 107 21.23 -4.11 15.91
N PRO A 108 19.96 -4.45 15.59
CA PRO A 108 18.82 -4.02 16.39
C PRO A 108 19.01 -4.48 17.84
N ARG A 109 19.09 -3.50 18.75
CA ARG A 109 19.23 -3.72 20.19
C ARG A 109 18.02 -4.50 20.68
N ARG A 110 18.14 -5.82 20.78
CA ARG A 110 17.12 -6.64 21.43
C ARG A 110 17.12 -6.28 22.90
N GLU A 111 16.08 -5.56 23.33
CA GLU A 111 15.84 -5.25 24.72
C GLU A 111 15.72 -6.57 25.47
N LYS A 112 16.66 -6.78 26.40
CA LYS A 112 16.69 -7.96 27.26
C LYS A 112 15.58 -7.74 28.29
N TYR A 113 14.48 -8.48 28.18
CA TYR A 113 13.55 -8.62 29.30
C TYR A 113 14.29 -9.31 30.46
N VAL A 114 14.33 -8.64 31.61
CA VAL A 114 14.69 -9.19 32.92
C VAL A 114 13.42 -9.75 33.56
#